data_AF-A0A0Q6SSV9-F1
#
_entry.id   AF-A0A0Q6SSV9-F1
#
_cell.length_a   1.000
_cell.length_b   1.000
_cell.length_c   1.000
_cell.angle_alpha   90.00
_cell.angle_beta   90.00
_cell.angle_gamma   90.00
#
_symmetry.space_group_name_H-M   'P 1'
#
loop_
_entity.id
_entity.type
_entity.pdbx_description
1 polymer ?
#
loop_
_entity_poly.entity_id
_entity_poly.type
_entity_poly.pdbx_seq_one_letter_code
_entity_poly.pdbx_strand_id
1 'polypeptide(L)'
;MSARSVFIAAALALCSLTQAAEKPETTGAGPKPLKGEYWIYGGELGDTVPPTKKNMKVAFTFKGPLAKELFDQIGPDRKDTCGAGPDRRIRFRRDLACIWDKGDGYVCYFGLDVPTGKSTYGSIC
;
A
#
# COMPACT_ATOMS: atom_id res chain seq x y z
N MET A 1 -37.51 -25.95 -49.92
CA MET A 1 -36.90 -25.77 -48.58
C MET A 1 -36.61 -24.29 -48.42
N SER A 2 -37.35 -23.63 -47.53
CA SER A 2 -37.61 -22.18 -47.59
C SER A 2 -36.50 -21.34 -46.98
N ALA A 3 -36.26 -20.17 -47.57
CA ALA A 3 -35.31 -19.13 -47.16
C ALA A 3 -35.43 -18.64 -45.70
N ARG A 4 -36.42 -19.12 -44.93
CA ARG A 4 -36.62 -18.80 -43.51
C ARG A 4 -35.54 -19.37 -42.59
N SER A 5 -34.93 -20.50 -42.93
CA SER A 5 -33.98 -21.19 -42.02
C SER A 5 -32.55 -20.62 -42.07
N VAL A 6 -32.20 -19.88 -43.12
CA VAL A 6 -30.85 -19.29 -43.27
C VAL A 6 -30.70 -18.00 -42.46
N PHE A 7 -31.78 -17.24 -42.26
CA PHE A 7 -31.73 -15.98 -41.52
C PHE A 7 -31.53 -16.14 -40.01
N ILE A 8 -31.92 -17.28 -39.43
CA ILE A 8 -31.83 -17.49 -37.97
C ILE A 8 -30.40 -17.85 -37.54
N ALA A 9 -29.63 -18.52 -38.39
CA ALA A 9 -28.24 -18.89 -38.07
C ALA A 9 -27.26 -17.71 -38.13
N ALA A 10 -27.55 -16.67 -38.93
CA ALA A 10 -26.70 -15.49 -39.04
C ALA A 10 -26.83 -14.51 -37.86
N ALA A 11 -27.94 -14.55 -37.11
CA ALA A 11 -28.19 -13.64 -36.00
C ALA A 11 -27.45 -14.02 -34.70
N LEU A 12 -27.05 -15.28 -34.53
CA LEU A 12 -26.39 -15.76 -33.30
C LEU A 12 -24.87 -15.61 -33.30
N ALA A 13 -24.25 -15.27 -34.43
CA ALA A 13 -22.80 -15.11 -34.55
C ALA A 13 -22.29 -13.69 -34.22
N LEU A 14 -23.18 -12.72 -34.00
CA LEU A 14 -22.82 -11.30 -33.80
C LEU A 14 -22.85 -10.85 -32.32
N CYS A 15 -23.21 -11.72 -31.37
CA CYS A 15 -23.30 -11.36 -29.94
C CYS A 15 -22.00 -11.56 -29.13
N SER A 16 -20.90 -11.94 -29.77
CA SER A 16 -19.64 -12.22 -29.09
C SER A 16 -18.60 -11.18 -29.51
N LEU A 17 -18.45 -10.11 -28.73
CA LEU A 17 -17.25 -9.24 -28.57
C LEU A 17 -17.64 -7.79 -28.22
N THR A 18 -18.46 -7.60 -27.20
CA THR A 18 -18.40 -6.38 -26.38
C THR A 18 -17.82 -6.75 -25.02
N GLN A 19 -16.52 -7.05 -24.98
CA GLN A 19 -15.78 -6.81 -23.75
C GLN A 19 -15.70 -5.30 -23.59
N ALA A 20 -16.68 -4.74 -22.88
CA ALA A 20 -16.50 -3.48 -22.21
C ALA A 20 -15.35 -3.71 -21.20
N ALA A 21 -14.12 -3.48 -21.65
CA ALA A 21 -13.04 -3.19 -20.73
C ALA A 21 -13.45 -1.89 -20.04
N GLU A 22 -14.13 -1.99 -18.90
CA GLU A 22 -14.27 -0.89 -17.96
C GLU A 22 -12.85 -0.44 -17.63
N LYS A 23 -12.40 0.60 -18.33
CA LYS A 23 -11.25 1.37 -17.94
C LYS A 23 -11.75 2.13 -16.71
N PRO A 24 -11.25 1.85 -15.49
CA PRO A 24 -11.66 2.64 -14.35
C PRO A 24 -11.05 4.04 -14.56
N GLU A 25 -11.86 4.95 -15.10
CA GLU A 25 -11.63 6.37 -15.03
C GLU A 25 -11.69 6.76 -13.55
N THR A 26 -10.56 6.70 -12.87
CA THR A 26 -10.41 7.21 -11.50
C THR A 26 -10.10 8.70 -11.54
N THR A 27 -11.03 9.47 -12.08
CA THR A 27 -11.03 10.92 -11.98
C THR A 27 -11.67 11.30 -10.63
N GLY A 28 -10.89 11.23 -9.55
CA GLY A 28 -11.20 11.85 -8.26
C GLY A 28 -11.95 10.98 -7.23
N ALA A 29 -11.47 11.03 -5.98
CA ALA A 29 -12.06 10.49 -4.75
C ALA A 29 -12.40 8.98 -4.73
N GLY A 30 -11.37 8.13 -4.72
CA GLY A 30 -11.52 6.71 -4.43
C GLY A 30 -10.23 6.07 -3.92
N PRO A 31 -10.28 4.86 -3.36
CA PRO A 31 -9.09 4.11 -2.95
C PRO A 31 -8.11 3.99 -4.12
N LYS A 32 -6.84 4.36 -3.89
CA LYS A 32 -5.78 4.19 -4.86
C LYS A 32 -5.01 2.90 -4.57
N PRO A 33 -4.53 2.18 -5.58
CA PRO A 33 -3.65 1.04 -5.36
C PRO A 33 -2.44 1.44 -4.49
N LEU A 34 -2.15 0.62 -3.48
CA LEU A 34 -0.99 0.79 -2.61
C LEU A 34 0.01 -0.32 -2.89
N LYS A 35 1.27 0.05 -3.17
CA LYS A 35 2.37 -0.91 -3.28
C LYS A 35 3.11 -0.96 -1.95
N GLY A 36 3.13 -2.14 -1.33
CA GLY A 36 3.78 -2.33 -0.05
C GLY A 36 3.91 -3.78 0.34
N GLU A 37 4.56 -3.97 1.47
CA GLU A 37 4.79 -5.21 2.17
C GLU A 37 4.22 -5.07 3.58
N TYR A 38 3.94 -6.20 4.21
CA TYR A 38 3.56 -6.22 5.62
C TYR A 38 4.23 -7.39 6.32
N TRP A 39 4.42 -7.24 7.62
CA TRP A 39 4.99 -8.27 8.48
C TRP A 39 4.14 -8.44 9.73
N ILE A 40 3.68 -9.67 9.95
CA ILE A 40 2.90 -10.06 11.13
C ILE A 40 3.85 -10.66 12.16
N TYR A 41 3.81 -10.15 13.38
CA TYR A 41 4.68 -10.59 14.47
C TYR A 41 3.97 -10.46 15.84
N GLY A 42 4.50 -11.12 16.86
CA GLY A 42 4.23 -10.82 18.26
C GLY A 42 5.48 -10.24 18.94
N GLY A 43 5.35 -9.76 20.18
CA GLY A 43 6.46 -9.10 20.86
C GLY A 43 6.70 -7.70 20.31
N GLU A 44 7.95 -7.27 20.22
CA GLU A 44 8.35 -5.95 19.71
C GLU A 44 9.24 -6.09 18.47
N LEU A 45 9.36 -5.04 17.64
CA LEU A 45 10.08 -5.11 16.35
C LEU A 45 11.54 -5.58 16.44
N GLY A 46 12.21 -5.38 17.58
CA GLY A 46 13.59 -5.83 17.83
C GLY A 46 13.69 -7.19 18.53
N ASP A 47 12.58 -7.74 19.00
CA ASP A 47 12.50 -9.00 19.75
C ASP A 47 11.18 -9.69 19.41
N THR A 48 11.11 -10.18 18.17
CA THR A 48 9.87 -10.74 17.64
C THR A 48 9.68 -12.18 18.05
N VAL A 49 8.44 -12.52 18.39
CA VAL A 49 8.01 -13.88 18.70
C VAL A 49 6.85 -14.30 17.76
N PRO A 50 6.50 -15.59 17.69
CA PRO A 50 5.32 -16.03 16.95
C PRO A 50 4.05 -15.29 17.43
N PRO A 51 3.23 -14.75 16.51
CA PRO A 51 2.04 -13.99 16.88
C PRO A 51 0.97 -14.89 17.52
N THR A 52 0.27 -14.35 18.50
CA THR A 52 -0.90 -14.97 19.13
C THR A 52 -2.09 -14.00 19.08
N LYS A 53 -3.30 -14.49 19.36
CA LYS A 53 -4.51 -13.65 19.44
C LYS A 53 -4.39 -12.46 20.41
N LYS A 54 -3.49 -12.53 21.39
CA LYS A 54 -3.33 -11.50 22.44
C LYS A 54 -2.23 -10.49 22.17
N ASN A 55 -1.32 -10.75 21.23
CA ASN A 55 -0.13 -9.92 21.00
C ASN A 55 0.20 -9.72 19.52
N MET A 56 -0.73 -10.02 18.61
CA MET A 56 -0.52 -9.86 17.17
C MET A 56 -0.34 -8.38 16.81
N LYS A 57 0.76 -8.06 16.14
CA LYS A 57 1.06 -6.76 15.55
C LYS A 57 1.30 -6.94 14.05
N VAL A 58 1.04 -5.89 13.28
CA VAL A 58 1.35 -5.83 11.85
C VAL A 58 2.16 -4.58 11.58
N ALA A 59 3.35 -4.72 11.02
CA ALA A 59 4.10 -3.62 10.44
C ALA A 59 3.82 -3.56 8.93
N PHE A 60 3.61 -2.36 8.41
CA PHE A 60 3.39 -2.07 7.00
C PHE A 60 4.56 -1.24 6.49
N THR A 61 5.06 -1.62 5.33
CA THR A 61 6.05 -0.86 4.56
C THR A 61 5.45 -0.53 3.22
N PHE A 62 5.43 0.73 2.81
CA PHE A 62 4.88 1.09 1.50
C PHE A 62 5.72 2.15 0.80
N LYS A 63 5.72 2.06 -0.54
CA LYS A 63 6.48 2.93 -1.45
C LYS A 63 5.54 3.58 -2.46
N GLY A 64 6.08 4.53 -3.23
CA GLY A 64 5.38 5.16 -4.35
C GLY A 64 4.76 6.52 -4.01
N PRO A 65 3.77 6.99 -4.79
CA PRO A 65 3.26 8.35 -4.68
C PRO A 65 2.76 8.72 -3.28
N LEU A 66 2.05 7.81 -2.60
CA LEU A 66 1.58 8.04 -1.24
C LEU A 66 2.74 8.23 -0.25
N ALA A 67 3.82 7.45 -0.36
CA ALA A 67 4.95 7.57 0.55
C ALA A 67 5.64 8.93 0.41
N LYS A 68 5.78 9.43 -0.82
CA LYS A 68 6.29 10.79 -1.06
C LYS A 68 5.35 11.84 -0.50
N GLU A 69 4.05 11.72 -0.77
CA GLU A 69 3.04 12.68 -0.29
C GLU A 69 3.03 12.75 1.24
N LEU A 70 3.03 11.61 1.93
CA LEU A 70 3.12 11.57 3.39
C LEU A 70 4.44 12.16 3.88
N PHE A 71 5.58 11.77 3.31
CA PHE A 71 6.88 12.32 3.68
C PHE A 71 6.87 13.86 3.62
N ASP A 72 6.31 14.44 2.56
CA ASP A 72 6.22 15.89 2.39
C ASP A 72 5.31 16.56 3.44
N GLN A 73 4.26 15.86 3.90
CA GLN A 73 3.21 16.39 4.79
C GLN A 73 3.42 16.12 6.29
N ILE A 74 4.12 15.06 6.70
CA ILE A 74 4.15 14.64 8.11
C ILE A 74 4.98 15.54 9.03
N GLY A 75 5.82 16.42 8.49
CA GLY A 75 6.57 17.41 9.27
C GLY A 75 8.02 17.57 8.81
N PRO A 76 8.85 18.25 9.61
CA PRO A 76 10.24 18.52 9.24
C PRO A 76 11.11 17.27 9.40
N ASP A 77 12.26 17.30 8.73
CA ASP A 77 13.31 16.31 8.88
C ASP A 77 13.78 16.21 10.35
N ARG A 78 13.99 15.00 10.83
CA ARG A 78 14.70 14.73 12.07
C ARG A 78 16.19 14.61 11.76
N LYS A 79 16.98 15.45 12.44
CA LYS A 79 18.43 15.38 12.43
C LYS A 79 18.87 14.34 13.46
N ASP A 80 20.03 13.72 13.23
CA ASP A 80 20.73 12.87 14.20
C ASP A 80 19.95 11.63 14.68
N THR A 81 19.11 11.07 13.82
CA THR A 81 18.31 9.86 14.10
C THR A 81 18.47 8.85 12.98
N CYS A 82 18.58 7.55 13.30
CA CYS A 82 18.45 6.46 12.32
C CYS A 82 19.35 6.57 11.08
N GLY A 83 20.56 7.12 11.22
CA GLY A 83 21.48 7.35 10.11
C GLY A 83 21.12 8.53 9.19
N ALA A 84 20.30 9.49 9.66
CA ALA A 84 19.98 10.70 8.92
C ALA A 84 21.23 11.47 8.48
N GLY A 85 21.27 11.92 7.24
CA GLY A 85 22.41 12.59 6.61
C GLY A 85 22.05 13.19 5.25
N PRO A 86 23.04 13.67 4.48
CA PRO A 86 22.79 14.38 3.21
C PRO A 86 22.00 13.55 2.19
N ASP A 87 22.23 12.24 2.13
CA ASP A 87 21.58 11.31 1.19
C ASP A 87 20.44 10.50 1.84
N ARG A 88 20.10 10.79 3.10
CA ARG A 88 19.08 10.08 3.89
C ARG A 88 18.32 11.03 4.79
N ARG A 89 17.07 11.30 4.45
CA ARG A 89 16.19 12.20 5.19
C ARG A 89 15.10 11.40 5.87
N ILE A 90 14.84 11.69 7.13
CA ILE A 90 13.93 10.90 7.95
C ILE A 90 12.93 11.83 8.61
N ARG A 91 11.66 11.45 8.56
CA ARG A 91 10.55 12.20 9.14
C ARG A 91 9.65 11.24 9.90
N PHE A 92 9.15 11.71 11.04
CA PHE A 92 8.20 10.95 11.85
C PHE A 92 7.08 11.83 12.35
N ARG A 93 5.87 11.27 12.38
CA ARG A 93 4.74 11.82 13.11
C ARG A 93 4.05 10.69 13.87
N ARG A 94 4.21 10.70 15.19
CA ARG A 94 3.80 9.58 16.06
C ARG A 94 4.39 8.27 15.51
N ASP A 95 3.55 7.32 15.16
CA ASP A 95 3.90 5.97 14.74
C ASP A 95 4.15 5.83 13.23
N LEU A 96 3.92 6.90 12.46
CA LEU A 96 4.23 6.96 11.03
C LEU A 96 5.65 7.48 10.84
N ALA A 97 6.50 6.64 10.26
CA ALA A 97 7.85 6.96 9.82
C ALA A 97 7.89 7.06 8.29
N CYS A 98 8.55 8.08 7.74
CA CYS A 98 8.87 8.12 6.31
C CYS A 98 10.34 8.50 6.13
N ILE A 99 10.99 7.73 5.27
CA ILE A 99 12.40 7.88 4.92
C ILE A 99 12.47 8.19 3.43
N TRP A 100 13.31 9.16 3.09
CA TRP A 100 13.79 9.36 1.74
C TRP A 100 15.27 9.02 1.71
N ASP A 101 15.64 8.07 0.87
CA ASP A 101 17.04 7.75 0.55
C ASP A 101 17.29 8.03 -0.93
N LYS A 102 18.50 8.49 -1.26
CA LYS A 102 18.88 8.76 -2.65
C LYS A 102 18.78 7.53 -3.57
N GLY A 103 19.03 6.33 -3.03
CA GLY A 103 18.94 5.06 -3.77
C GLY A 103 17.53 4.48 -3.85
N ASP A 104 16.80 4.47 -2.73
CA ASP A 104 15.51 3.76 -2.60
C ASP A 104 14.28 4.65 -2.80
N GLY A 105 14.47 5.97 -2.87
CA GLY A 105 13.38 6.94 -2.92
C GLY A 105 12.63 7.02 -1.60
N TYR A 106 11.31 7.23 -1.68
CA TYR A 106 10.45 7.41 -0.51
C TYR A 106 9.86 6.08 -0.05
N VAL A 107 10.06 5.77 1.23
CA VAL A 107 9.51 4.59 1.92
C VAL A 107 8.88 5.04 3.22
N CYS A 108 7.67 4.57 3.52
CA CYS A 108 7.03 4.82 4.80
C CYS A 108 6.72 3.53 5.54
N TYR A 109 6.71 3.62 6.86
CA TYR A 109 6.48 2.54 7.79
C TYR A 109 5.40 2.95 8.80
N PHE A 110 4.49 2.04 9.08
CA PHE A 110 3.42 2.19 10.07
C PHE A 110 3.11 0.83 10.69
N GLY A 111 2.74 0.78 11.96
CA GLY A 111 2.36 -0.45 12.64
C GLY A 111 0.98 -0.37 13.27
N LEU A 112 0.35 -1.54 13.44
CA LEU A 112 -0.92 -1.72 14.14
C LEU A 112 -0.80 -2.84 15.17
N ASP A 113 -1.12 -2.53 16.42
CA ASP A 113 -1.42 -3.53 17.44
C ASP A 113 -2.87 -4.00 17.23
N VAL A 114 -3.03 -5.23 16.77
CA VAL A 114 -4.33 -5.74 16.29
C VAL A 114 -5.35 -5.89 17.43
N PRO A 115 -5.01 -6.46 18.61
CA PRO A 115 -5.97 -6.58 19.70
C PRO A 115 -6.47 -5.24 20.24
N THR A 116 -5.63 -4.21 20.25
CA THR A 116 -6.01 -2.90 20.81
C THR A 116 -6.47 -1.89 19.76
N GLY A 117 -6.19 -2.15 18.48
CA GLY A 117 -6.42 -1.20 17.38
C GLY A 117 -5.52 0.04 17.43
N LYS A 118 -4.51 0.08 18.32
CA LYS A 118 -3.61 1.22 18.45
C LYS A 118 -2.52 1.17 17.39
N SER A 119 -2.16 2.34 16.89
CA SER A 119 -0.96 2.48 16.07
C SER A 119 0.30 2.17 16.90
N THR A 120 1.31 1.66 16.23
CA THR A 120 2.65 1.39 16.78
C THR A 120 3.69 1.59 15.68
N TYR A 121 4.97 1.59 16.02
CA TYR A 121 6.04 1.72 15.04
C TYR A 121 6.00 0.58 14.02
N GLY A 122 6.22 0.91 12.75
CA GLY A 122 6.37 -0.06 11.65
C GLY A 122 7.83 -0.42 11.34
N SER A 123 8.78 0.30 11.93
CA SER A 123 10.21 0.07 11.80
C SER A 123 10.94 0.56 13.05
N ILE A 124 12.14 0.02 13.25
CA ILE A 124 13.09 0.47 14.27
C ILE A 124 14.44 0.76 13.62
N CYS A 125 15.26 1.47 14.39
CA CYS A 125 16.68 1.70 14.17
C CYS A 125 17.38 1.19 15.44
#